data_AF-A0A5J4VU47-F1
#
_entry.id   AF-A0A5J4VU47-F1
#
_cell.length_a   1.000
_cell.length_b   1.000
_cell.length_c   1.000
_cell.angle_alpha   90.00
_cell.angle_beta   90.00
_cell.angle_gamma   90.00
#
_symmetry.space_group_name_H-M   'P 1'
#
loop_
_entity.id
_entity.type
_entity.pdbx_description
1 polymer ?
#
loop_
_entity_poly.entity_id
_entity_poly.type
_entity_poly.pdbx_seq_one_letter_code
_entity_poly.pdbx_strand_id
1 'polypeptide(L)'
;MDPIKKRTLMDLTKIVSDPSLISFSQTSLQSETALCCQNLISGEKTVTQLNPRNPTFRAQNRMAAELVVPHPKKNILAVKGGQLLQIYDLDLQAKLKSTKMTENIEYMKWVDEKTLVLVSSTNVYEWGLDSESNPEVLFIRLSQLAGWNISNFRTDGKRVWCLLLASSVDPQSEKLIGSMQIYNREKKMSQYVPAHTGIWNQATLNEVSPVASRATALRASAGIIYTDPNDFPVAIEYSERCGLILLVSAKVNTEDGLIGVNVQGQVLQIGVDERAIVPYITQKLQNVPLAVRIAGLAKLNGCEDFFIQQFEANFLAQNYREAAKMAAIAPGGVLRTPQIIQRFKTALSIGGGVPPIMQYLAVLFERFHLNEYESLELVGHVVKQGRKDMAEGWLRDGKITASEPLGNFLRTVDLNFALSEYLSCGAHEKAVQTYAELGELDKLIAYCKQTGYRALYGDLLRGLFQVKGEWAEQFALKLVQNPEGPLIDVSEAMKIMFSKEFIKELTGLMLEVLKADFPEQNRLQT
;
A
#
# COMPACT_ATOMS: atom_id res chain seq x y z
N MET A 1 -1.70 5.23 27.86
CA MET A 1 -2.87 5.66 27.08
C MET A 1 -3.64 4.43 26.61
N ASP A 2 -4.93 4.58 26.28
CA ASP A 2 -5.74 3.50 25.70
C ASP A 2 -5.36 3.33 24.22
N PRO A 3 -5.07 2.12 23.71
CA PRO A 3 -4.73 1.88 22.31
C PRO A 3 -5.94 2.04 21.38
N ILE A 4 -7.14 2.24 21.92
CA ILE A 4 -8.39 2.35 21.17
C ILE A 4 -8.91 3.78 21.26
N LYS A 5 -9.18 4.40 20.11
CA LYS A 5 -9.96 5.64 20.03
C LYS A 5 -11.44 5.30 19.93
N LYS A 6 -12.24 5.93 20.78
CA LYS A 6 -13.71 5.88 20.71
C LYS A 6 -14.22 7.29 20.47
N ARG A 7 -15.03 7.46 19.43
CA ARG A 7 -15.67 8.73 19.08
C ARG A 7 -17.17 8.50 18.93
N THR A 8 -17.96 9.23 19.71
CA THR A 8 -19.41 9.29 19.50
C THR A 8 -19.70 10.20 18.32
N LEU A 9 -20.39 9.68 17.31
CA LEU A 9 -20.76 10.42 16.10
C LEU A 9 -22.16 11.03 16.23
N MET A 10 -23.11 10.27 16.77
CA MET A 10 -24.48 10.72 16.99
C MET A 10 -25.21 9.88 18.04
N ASP A 11 -26.39 10.35 18.44
CA ASP A 11 -27.27 9.70 19.42
C ASP A 11 -28.66 9.53 18.81
N LEU A 12 -29.05 8.28 18.54
CA LEU A 12 -30.30 7.93 17.89
C LEU A 12 -31.52 8.16 18.78
N THR A 13 -31.35 8.23 20.11
CA THR A 13 -32.47 8.53 21.03
C THR A 13 -33.06 9.92 20.79
N LYS A 14 -32.31 10.81 20.12
CA LYS A 14 -32.78 12.14 19.71
C LYS A 14 -33.59 12.14 18.41
N ILE A 15 -33.57 11.03 17.68
CA ILE A 15 -34.20 10.90 16.35
C ILE A 15 -35.33 9.89 16.39
N VAL A 16 -35.11 8.76 17.06
CA VAL A 16 -36.09 7.69 17.26
C VAL A 16 -36.80 7.95 18.58
N SER A 17 -38.10 8.22 18.50
CA SER A 17 -38.90 8.63 19.67
C SER A 17 -39.13 7.48 20.64
N ASP A 18 -39.20 6.25 20.14
CA ASP A 18 -39.31 5.03 20.94
C ASP A 18 -37.98 4.26 20.92
N PRO A 19 -37.21 4.25 22.03
CA PRO A 19 -35.94 3.55 22.11
C PRO A 19 -36.03 2.04 21.84
N SER A 20 -37.20 1.40 22.00
CA SER A 20 -37.37 -0.03 21.70
C SER A 20 -37.23 -0.36 20.21
N LEU A 21 -37.40 0.64 19.33
CA LEU A 21 -37.16 0.53 17.89
C LEU A 21 -35.66 0.58 17.54
N ILE A 22 -34.78 0.89 18.49
CA ILE A 22 -33.34 0.77 18.32
C ILE A 22 -32.95 -0.68 18.62
N SER A 23 -33.23 -1.56 17.66
CA SER A 23 -33.00 -3.00 17.78
C SER A 23 -32.47 -3.59 16.47
N PHE A 24 -31.96 -4.83 16.53
CA PHE A 24 -31.37 -5.54 15.39
C PHE A 24 -32.33 -5.68 14.19
N SER A 25 -33.64 -5.79 14.43
CA SER A 25 -34.65 -5.95 13.38
C SER A 25 -35.10 -4.62 12.76
N GLN A 26 -34.95 -3.51 13.48
CA GLN A 26 -35.51 -2.21 13.13
C GLN A 26 -34.44 -1.16 12.79
N THR A 27 -33.17 -1.45 13.09
CA THR A 27 -32.02 -0.60 12.78
C THR A 27 -31.01 -1.37 11.93
N SER A 28 -30.61 -0.78 10.80
CA SER A 28 -29.64 -1.39 9.87
C SER A 28 -28.51 -0.43 9.57
N LEU A 29 -27.27 -0.89 9.71
CA LEU A 29 -26.06 -0.14 9.36
C LEU A 29 -25.30 -0.91 8.28
N GLN A 30 -25.17 -0.32 7.09
CA GLN A 30 -24.51 -0.96 5.94
C GLN A 30 -23.13 -0.37 5.65
N SER A 31 -22.92 0.90 5.94
CA SER A 31 -21.63 1.58 5.80
C SER A 31 -21.50 2.74 6.77
N GLU A 32 -20.32 3.35 6.82
CA GLU A 32 -20.07 4.60 7.55
C GLU A 32 -20.95 5.79 7.12
N THR A 33 -21.69 5.65 6.00
CA THR A 33 -22.59 6.69 5.49
C THR A 33 -24.05 6.24 5.34
N ALA A 34 -24.36 4.96 5.60
CA ALA A 34 -25.66 4.37 5.34
C ALA A 34 -26.20 3.67 6.58
N LEU A 35 -26.97 4.42 7.36
CA LEU A 35 -27.73 3.96 8.53
C LEU A 35 -29.23 4.20 8.28
N CYS A 36 -30.05 3.20 8.58
CA CYS A 36 -31.50 3.35 8.65
C CYS A 36 -32.01 2.93 10.01
N CYS A 37 -32.99 3.67 10.52
CA CYS A 37 -33.80 3.27 11.67
C CYS A 37 -35.29 3.42 11.32
N GLN A 38 -36.10 2.51 11.84
CA GLN A 38 -37.55 2.65 11.80
C GLN A 38 -38.02 3.51 12.97
N ASN A 39 -39.04 4.33 12.73
CA ASN A 39 -39.66 5.19 13.73
C ASN A 39 -41.18 5.16 13.61
N LEU A 40 -41.87 5.50 14.69
CA LEU A 40 -43.32 5.62 14.72
C LEU A 40 -43.72 7.09 14.89
N ILE A 41 -44.15 7.72 13.81
CA ILE A 41 -44.49 9.16 13.81
C ILE A 41 -45.99 9.27 13.57
N SER A 42 -46.69 9.86 14.53
CA SER A 42 -48.17 10.00 14.50
C SER A 42 -48.91 8.68 14.27
N GLY A 43 -48.36 7.56 14.75
CA GLY A 43 -48.94 6.22 14.61
C GLY A 43 -48.58 5.50 13.30
N GLU A 44 -47.87 6.14 12.37
CA GLU A 44 -47.40 5.53 11.13
C GLU A 44 -45.94 5.10 11.21
N LYS A 45 -45.63 3.91 10.66
CA LYS A 45 -44.25 3.45 10.52
C LYS A 45 -43.54 4.25 9.44
N THR A 46 -42.41 4.82 9.82
CA THR A 46 -41.54 5.60 8.96
C THR A 46 -40.12 5.05 9.01
N VAL A 47 -39.39 5.22 7.92
CA VAL A 47 -37.97 4.88 7.83
C VAL A 47 -37.20 6.18 7.73
N THR A 48 -36.25 6.39 8.65
CA THR A 48 -35.33 7.52 8.62
C THR A 48 -33.96 7.06 8.15
N GLN A 49 -33.45 7.68 7.09
CA GLN A 49 -32.11 7.47 6.57
C GLN A 49 -31.15 8.53 7.08
N LEU A 50 -30.00 8.08 7.57
CA LEU A 50 -29.02 8.89 8.26
C LEU A 50 -27.63 8.62 7.69
N ASN A 51 -26.80 9.65 7.69
CA ASN A 51 -25.37 9.53 7.40
C ASN A 51 -24.58 9.67 8.71
N PRO A 52 -24.03 8.58 9.28
CA PRO A 52 -23.31 8.67 10.54
C PRO A 52 -22.08 9.60 10.51
N ARG A 53 -21.40 9.71 9.36
CA ARG A 53 -20.22 10.57 9.18
C ARG A 53 -20.57 12.06 9.15
N ASN A 54 -21.71 12.39 8.57
CA ASN A 54 -22.23 13.74 8.51
C ASN A 54 -23.69 13.65 8.92
N PRO A 55 -24.05 13.85 10.21
CA PRO A 55 -25.35 13.55 10.82
C PRO A 55 -26.50 14.44 10.29
N THR A 56 -26.45 14.80 9.03
CA THR A 56 -27.54 15.23 8.17
C THR A 56 -28.57 14.12 7.98
N PHE A 57 -29.82 14.55 8.08
CA PHE A 57 -30.98 13.80 7.65
C PHE A 57 -30.92 13.61 6.13
N ARG A 58 -30.98 12.36 5.64
CA ARG A 58 -31.02 12.08 4.20
C ARG A 58 -32.46 12.07 3.68
N ALA A 59 -33.34 11.34 4.36
CA ALA A 59 -34.75 11.23 4.01
C ALA A 59 -35.56 10.60 5.15
N GLN A 60 -36.86 10.87 5.19
CA GLN A 60 -37.84 10.13 5.98
C GLN A 60 -38.99 9.73 5.07
N ASN A 61 -39.21 8.43 4.97
CA ASN A 61 -40.22 7.86 4.09
C ASN A 61 -41.27 7.12 4.90
N ARG A 62 -42.54 7.36 4.61
CA ARG A 62 -43.65 6.57 5.16
C ARG A 62 -43.67 5.21 4.47
N MET A 63 -43.29 4.16 5.18
CA MET A 63 -43.17 2.82 4.61
C MET A 63 -43.51 1.78 5.68
N ALA A 64 -44.59 1.03 5.45
CA ALA A 64 -44.95 -0.13 6.25
C ALA A 64 -44.12 -1.35 5.80
N ALA A 65 -42.82 -1.33 6.12
CA ALA A 65 -41.89 -2.41 5.79
C ALA A 65 -41.41 -3.13 7.07
N GLU A 66 -41.21 -4.44 6.98
CA GLU A 66 -40.69 -5.27 8.06
C GLU A 66 -39.16 -5.25 8.10
N LEU A 67 -38.52 -5.38 6.93
CA LEU A 67 -37.08 -5.26 6.78
C LEU A 67 -36.76 -4.12 5.82
N VAL A 68 -35.76 -3.32 6.20
CA VAL A 68 -35.35 -2.15 5.44
C VAL A 68 -33.83 -2.07 5.49
N VAL A 69 -33.21 -1.99 4.32
CA VAL A 69 -31.75 -1.97 4.20
C VAL A 69 -31.31 -0.91 3.19
N PRO A 70 -30.56 0.13 3.61
CA PRO A 70 -30.06 1.15 2.70
C PRO A 70 -28.93 0.60 1.83
N HIS A 71 -28.82 1.11 0.60
CA HIS A 71 -27.66 0.82 -0.23
C HIS A 71 -26.38 1.43 0.39
N PRO A 72 -25.23 0.75 0.34
CA PRO A 72 -24.01 1.18 1.03
C PRO A 72 -23.48 2.56 0.60
N LYS A 73 -23.80 3.02 -0.63
CA LYS A 73 -23.32 4.30 -1.19
C LYS A 73 -24.36 5.21 -1.86
N LYS A 74 -25.45 4.66 -2.39
CA LYS A 74 -26.41 5.38 -3.25
C LYS A 74 -27.65 5.67 -2.42
N ASN A 75 -28.49 6.63 -2.82
CA ASN A 75 -29.76 6.90 -2.16
C ASN A 75 -30.84 5.88 -2.58
N ILE A 76 -30.53 4.59 -2.41
CA ILE A 76 -31.36 3.46 -2.78
C ILE A 76 -31.76 2.72 -1.50
N LEU A 77 -33.00 2.21 -1.46
CA LEU A 77 -33.54 1.48 -0.32
C LEU A 77 -34.12 0.15 -0.76
N ALA A 78 -33.65 -0.95 -0.16
CA ALA A 78 -34.27 -2.25 -0.30
C ALA A 78 -35.26 -2.46 0.86
N VAL A 79 -36.49 -2.85 0.53
CA VAL A 79 -37.57 -3.03 1.50
C VAL A 79 -38.29 -4.36 1.29
N LYS A 80 -38.74 -4.95 2.39
CA LYS A 80 -39.61 -6.12 2.44
C LYS A 80 -40.87 -5.79 3.23
N GLY A 81 -42.04 -6.06 2.64
CA GLY A 81 -43.32 -6.11 3.35
C GLY A 81 -44.01 -7.45 3.07
N GLY A 82 -44.17 -8.29 4.10
CA GLY A 82 -44.62 -9.68 3.92
C GLY A 82 -43.74 -10.44 2.92
N GLN A 83 -44.34 -10.93 1.83
CA GLN A 83 -43.64 -11.65 0.75
C GLN A 83 -43.13 -10.75 -0.38
N LEU A 84 -43.45 -9.45 -0.36
CA LEU A 84 -43.08 -8.53 -1.43
C LEU A 84 -41.72 -7.89 -1.12
N LEU A 85 -40.77 -8.03 -2.05
CA LEU A 85 -39.46 -7.37 -2.03
C LEU A 85 -39.41 -6.29 -3.09
N GLN A 86 -38.91 -5.12 -2.72
CA GLN A 86 -38.81 -3.96 -3.60
C GLN A 86 -37.51 -3.19 -3.37
N ILE A 87 -36.99 -2.62 -4.45
CA ILE A 87 -35.85 -1.70 -4.40
C ILE A 87 -36.30 -0.37 -4.99
N TYR A 88 -36.13 0.70 -4.23
CA TYR A 88 -36.49 2.06 -4.61
C TYR A 88 -35.25 2.91 -4.76
N ASP A 89 -35.22 3.73 -5.81
CA ASP A 89 -34.33 4.87 -5.93
C ASP A 89 -35.07 6.09 -5.37
N LEU A 90 -34.53 6.66 -4.30
CA LEU A 90 -35.17 7.78 -3.61
C LEU A 90 -34.86 9.13 -4.26
N ASP A 91 -33.75 9.23 -5.00
CA ASP A 91 -33.43 10.44 -5.77
C ASP A 91 -34.38 10.56 -6.97
N LEU A 92 -34.66 9.44 -7.63
CA LEU A 92 -35.59 9.38 -8.76
C LEU A 92 -37.05 9.19 -8.35
N GLN A 93 -37.31 8.97 -7.05
CA GLN A 93 -38.63 8.58 -6.51
C GLN A 93 -39.28 7.42 -7.29
N ALA A 94 -38.46 6.47 -7.73
CA ALA A 94 -38.87 5.42 -8.64
C ALA A 94 -38.61 4.03 -8.05
N LYS A 95 -39.49 3.08 -8.37
CA LYS A 95 -39.28 1.67 -8.05
C LYS A 95 -38.37 1.06 -9.11
N LEU A 96 -37.16 0.68 -8.70
CA LEU A 96 -36.18 0.04 -9.58
C LEU A 96 -36.53 -1.42 -9.85
N LYS A 97 -36.82 -2.18 -8.78
CA LYS A 97 -37.11 -3.62 -8.87
C LYS A 97 -38.23 -4.02 -7.91
N SER A 98 -38.98 -5.05 -8.27
CA SER A 98 -40.08 -5.60 -7.48
C SER A 98 -40.22 -7.09 -7.76
N THR A 99 -40.33 -7.90 -6.72
CA THR A 99 -40.56 -9.33 -6.86
C THR A 99 -41.32 -9.87 -5.65
N LYS A 100 -42.02 -10.99 -5.83
CA LYS A 100 -42.75 -11.68 -4.75
C LYS A 100 -42.02 -12.98 -4.44
N MET A 101 -41.54 -13.12 -3.21
CA MET A 101 -40.88 -14.34 -2.76
C MET A 101 -41.89 -15.42 -2.41
N THR A 102 -41.53 -16.66 -2.69
CA THR A 102 -42.28 -17.85 -2.25
C THR A 102 -42.10 -18.09 -0.76
N GLU A 103 -40.86 -17.95 -0.28
CA GLU A 103 -40.49 -18.11 1.12
C GLU A 103 -40.41 -16.77 1.85
N ASN A 104 -40.65 -16.79 3.15
CA ASN A 104 -40.49 -15.61 3.99
C ASN A 104 -39.00 -15.28 4.15
N ILE A 105 -38.61 -14.08 3.74
CA ILE A 105 -37.24 -13.57 3.98
C ILE A 105 -37.12 -13.08 5.42
N GLU A 106 -36.14 -13.63 6.13
CA GLU A 106 -35.82 -13.37 7.54
C GLU A 106 -34.68 -12.36 7.71
N TYR A 107 -33.77 -12.26 6.72
CA TYR A 107 -32.62 -11.35 6.77
C TYR A 107 -32.24 -10.84 5.38
N MET A 108 -31.75 -9.60 5.31
CA MET A 108 -31.31 -8.94 4.07
C MET A 108 -30.03 -8.13 4.31
N LYS A 109 -29.08 -8.16 3.38
CA LYS A 109 -27.85 -7.36 3.47
C LYS A 109 -27.22 -7.11 2.10
N TRP A 110 -26.76 -5.88 1.85
CA TRP A 110 -25.90 -5.60 0.71
C TRP A 110 -24.50 -6.16 0.99
N VAL A 111 -24.02 -7.03 0.10
CA VAL A 111 -22.63 -7.55 0.19
C VAL A 111 -21.65 -6.68 -0.57
N ASP A 112 -22.14 -5.96 -1.58
CA ASP A 112 -21.43 -4.97 -2.38
C ASP A 112 -22.43 -3.93 -2.94
N GLU A 113 -21.96 -3.02 -3.79
CA GLU A 113 -22.78 -1.96 -4.42
C GLU A 113 -23.74 -2.46 -5.50
N LYS A 114 -23.78 -3.76 -5.77
CA LYS A 114 -24.56 -4.34 -6.86
C LYS A 114 -25.42 -5.51 -6.42
N THR A 115 -25.16 -6.08 -5.25
CA THR A 115 -25.69 -7.40 -4.90
C THR A 115 -26.28 -7.38 -3.50
N LEU A 116 -27.57 -7.70 -3.45
CA LEU A 116 -28.33 -7.86 -2.22
C LEU A 116 -28.47 -9.35 -1.92
N VAL A 117 -28.06 -9.76 -0.72
CA VAL A 117 -28.28 -11.11 -0.22
C VAL A 117 -29.55 -11.15 0.60
N LEU A 118 -30.33 -12.20 0.41
CA LEU A 118 -31.58 -12.46 1.11
C LEU A 118 -31.49 -13.84 1.76
N VAL A 119 -31.94 -13.98 2.99
CA VAL A 119 -31.93 -15.26 3.70
C VAL A 119 -33.34 -15.60 4.15
N SER A 120 -33.75 -16.81 3.82
CA SER A 120 -34.99 -17.44 4.27
C SER A 120 -34.71 -18.53 5.30
N SER A 121 -35.75 -19.25 5.71
CA SER A 121 -35.62 -20.40 6.61
C SER A 121 -34.79 -21.55 6.02
N THR A 122 -34.71 -21.68 4.69
CA THR A 122 -34.14 -22.83 3.98
C THR A 122 -33.04 -22.44 2.99
N ASN A 123 -33.08 -21.24 2.43
CA ASN A 123 -32.21 -20.82 1.32
C ASN A 123 -31.58 -19.45 1.54
N VAL A 124 -30.37 -19.28 1.01
CA VAL A 124 -29.72 -17.99 0.80
C VAL A 124 -29.80 -17.65 -0.67
N TYR A 125 -30.28 -16.44 -0.98
CA TYR A 125 -30.46 -15.93 -2.33
C TYR A 125 -29.57 -14.73 -2.60
N GLU A 126 -29.32 -14.48 -3.87
CA GLU A 126 -28.69 -13.27 -4.38
C GLU A 126 -29.58 -12.54 -5.36
N TRP A 127 -29.57 -11.23 -5.26
CA TRP A 127 -30.32 -10.37 -6.15
C TRP A 127 -29.44 -9.21 -6.63
N GLY A 128 -29.07 -9.27 -7.91
CA GLY A 128 -28.31 -8.21 -8.56
C GLY A 128 -29.18 -6.98 -8.84
N LEU A 129 -28.69 -5.80 -8.50
CA LEU A 129 -29.33 -4.51 -8.79
C LEU A 129 -29.39 -4.25 -10.30
N ASP A 130 -28.28 -4.53 -11.00
CA ASP A 130 -28.14 -4.32 -12.45
C ASP A 130 -28.72 -5.50 -13.28
N SER A 131 -29.10 -6.60 -12.64
CA SER A 131 -29.68 -7.77 -13.32
C SER A 131 -31.18 -7.57 -13.57
N GLU A 132 -31.73 -8.11 -14.66
CA GLU A 132 -33.19 -8.22 -14.82
C GLU A 132 -33.78 -9.44 -14.10
N SER A 133 -32.94 -10.35 -13.60
CA SER A 133 -33.40 -11.56 -12.93
C SER A 133 -34.03 -11.29 -11.56
N ASN A 134 -34.96 -12.19 -11.20
CA ASN A 134 -35.46 -12.37 -9.85
C ASN A 134 -34.35 -12.93 -8.94
N PRO A 135 -34.51 -12.91 -7.60
CA PRO A 135 -33.53 -13.48 -6.69
C PRO A 135 -33.24 -14.96 -6.99
N GLU A 136 -31.97 -15.30 -7.11
CA GLU A 136 -31.49 -16.64 -7.44
C GLU A 136 -30.91 -17.33 -6.21
N VAL A 137 -31.12 -18.64 -6.08
CA VAL A 137 -30.57 -19.41 -4.96
C VAL A 137 -29.04 -19.46 -5.07
N LEU A 138 -28.36 -18.96 -4.05
CA LEU A 138 -26.92 -19.05 -3.92
C LEU A 138 -26.52 -20.39 -3.29
N PHE A 139 -27.08 -20.72 -2.12
CA PHE A 139 -26.91 -22.02 -1.48
C PHE A 139 -28.04 -22.31 -0.49
N ILE A 140 -28.18 -23.59 -0.15
CA ILE A 140 -29.16 -24.09 0.83
C ILE A 140 -28.58 -23.90 2.24
N ARG A 141 -29.38 -23.33 3.14
CA ARG A 141 -29.07 -23.20 4.57
C ARG A 141 -29.00 -24.59 5.20
N LEU A 142 -27.92 -24.84 5.94
CA LEU A 142 -27.73 -26.11 6.63
C LEU A 142 -28.84 -26.36 7.65
N SER A 143 -29.33 -27.60 7.73
CA SER A 143 -30.40 -27.99 8.65
C SER A 143 -30.00 -27.81 10.12
N GLN A 144 -28.71 -27.87 10.44
CA GLN A 144 -28.17 -27.54 11.76
C GLN A 144 -28.46 -26.11 12.20
N LEU A 145 -28.68 -25.19 11.25
CA LEU A 145 -29.03 -23.79 11.50
C LEU A 145 -30.53 -23.54 11.44
N ALA A 146 -31.39 -24.55 11.27
CA ALA A 146 -32.84 -24.36 11.20
C ALA A 146 -33.40 -23.76 12.50
N GLY A 147 -34.21 -22.71 12.39
CA GLY A 147 -34.78 -21.99 13.55
C GLY A 147 -33.83 -21.03 14.26
N TRP A 148 -32.55 -20.96 13.87
CA TRP A 148 -31.61 -19.98 14.41
C TRP A 148 -31.90 -18.58 13.85
N ASN A 149 -31.60 -17.54 14.63
CA ASN A 149 -31.70 -16.16 14.13
C ASN A 149 -30.47 -15.83 13.29
N ILE A 150 -30.67 -15.36 12.05
CA ILE A 150 -29.57 -14.92 11.20
C ILE A 150 -29.04 -13.57 11.69
N SER A 151 -27.76 -13.54 12.06
CA SER A 151 -27.13 -12.35 12.63
C SER A 151 -26.29 -11.59 11.60
N ASN A 152 -25.72 -12.26 10.60
CA ASN A 152 -24.95 -11.57 9.56
C ASN A 152 -24.72 -12.44 8.33
N PHE A 153 -24.31 -11.80 7.24
CA PHE A 153 -23.78 -12.47 6.05
C PHE A 153 -22.53 -11.74 5.54
N ARG A 154 -21.49 -12.47 5.17
CA ARG A 154 -20.23 -11.90 4.66
C ARG A 154 -19.65 -12.72 3.52
N THR A 155 -18.89 -12.08 2.64
CA THR A 155 -18.15 -12.75 1.57
C THR A 155 -16.71 -12.26 1.53
N ASP A 156 -15.84 -12.99 0.84
CA ASP A 156 -14.53 -12.47 0.45
C ASP A 156 -14.69 -11.47 -0.72
N GLY A 157 -13.61 -10.75 -1.06
CA GLY A 157 -13.64 -9.75 -2.12
C GLY A 157 -13.96 -10.29 -3.52
N LYS A 158 -13.69 -11.58 -3.78
CA LYS A 158 -14.05 -12.25 -5.04
C LYS A 158 -15.40 -12.95 -4.98
N ARG A 159 -16.05 -12.97 -3.82
CA ARG A 159 -17.30 -13.67 -3.53
C ARG A 159 -17.23 -15.20 -3.72
N VAL A 160 -16.04 -15.78 -3.80
CA VAL A 160 -15.87 -17.24 -3.87
C VAL A 160 -16.30 -17.91 -2.57
N TRP A 161 -16.07 -17.25 -1.45
CA TRP A 161 -16.41 -17.72 -0.12
C TRP A 161 -17.51 -16.88 0.51
N CYS A 162 -18.46 -17.55 1.17
CA CYS A 162 -19.60 -16.94 1.83
C CYS A 162 -19.70 -17.45 3.27
N LEU A 163 -20.03 -16.57 4.21
CA LEU A 163 -20.26 -16.86 5.62
C LEU A 163 -21.69 -16.44 5.95
N LEU A 164 -22.52 -17.42 6.33
CA LEU A 164 -23.82 -17.16 6.96
C LEU A 164 -23.64 -17.33 8.47
N LEU A 165 -23.87 -16.26 9.22
CA LEU A 165 -23.71 -16.21 10.67
C LEU A 165 -25.09 -16.25 11.33
N ALA A 166 -25.23 -17.08 12.35
CA ALA A 166 -26.47 -17.27 13.06
C ALA A 166 -26.25 -17.41 14.57
N SER A 167 -27.27 -17.06 15.35
CA SER A 167 -27.27 -17.14 16.80
C SER A 167 -28.57 -17.74 17.33
N SER A 168 -28.46 -18.49 18.43
CA SER A 168 -29.58 -19.05 19.18
C SER A 168 -29.31 -18.90 20.68
N VAL A 169 -30.34 -19.03 21.50
CA VAL A 169 -30.17 -19.19 22.95
C VAL A 169 -30.13 -20.69 23.24
N ASP A 170 -29.13 -21.13 24.00
CA ASP A 170 -29.04 -22.51 24.45
C ASP A 170 -30.12 -22.77 25.51
N PRO A 171 -31.05 -23.73 25.30
CA PRO A 171 -32.14 -23.99 26.23
C PRO A 171 -31.69 -24.43 27.63
N GLN A 172 -30.48 -24.99 27.77
CA GLN A 172 -29.99 -25.49 29.06
C GLN A 172 -29.24 -24.43 29.85
N SER A 173 -28.33 -23.70 29.19
CA SER A 173 -27.51 -22.69 29.88
C SER A 173 -28.09 -21.28 29.84
N GLU A 174 -29.15 -21.05 29.06
CA GLU A 174 -29.72 -19.73 28.74
C GLU A 174 -28.70 -18.75 28.13
N LYS A 175 -27.55 -19.26 27.66
CA LYS A 175 -26.50 -18.45 27.06
C LYS A 175 -26.69 -18.32 25.56
N LEU A 176 -26.29 -17.17 25.03
CA LEU A 176 -26.21 -16.95 23.60
C LEU A 176 -25.13 -17.84 22.98
N ILE A 177 -25.53 -18.71 22.06
CA ILE A 177 -24.65 -19.53 21.24
C ILE A 177 -24.68 -19.02 19.80
N GLY A 178 -23.54 -19.12 19.13
CA GLY A 178 -23.41 -18.75 17.72
C GLY A 178 -22.89 -19.91 16.89
N SER A 179 -23.29 -19.94 15.63
CA SER A 179 -22.77 -20.87 14.63
C SER A 179 -22.77 -20.24 13.25
N MET A 180 -21.94 -20.77 12.37
CA MET A 180 -21.84 -20.28 11.00
C MET A 180 -21.81 -21.42 9.98
N GLN A 181 -22.29 -21.10 8.78
CA GLN A 181 -22.12 -21.91 7.59
C GLN A 181 -21.13 -21.21 6.66
N ILE A 182 -20.01 -21.90 6.39
CA ILE A 182 -19.04 -21.49 5.38
C ILE A 182 -19.42 -22.17 4.07
N TYR A 183 -19.67 -21.40 3.01
CA TYR A 183 -19.95 -21.92 1.69
C TYR A 183 -18.86 -21.51 0.70
N ASN A 184 -18.43 -22.44 -0.15
CA ASN A 184 -17.55 -22.17 -1.29
C ASN A 184 -18.34 -22.32 -2.59
N ARG A 185 -18.40 -21.25 -3.39
CA ARG A 185 -19.17 -21.24 -4.65
C ARG A 185 -18.62 -22.18 -5.71
N GLU A 186 -17.30 -22.21 -5.87
CA GLU A 186 -16.64 -22.99 -6.93
C GLU A 186 -16.79 -24.48 -6.65
N LYS A 187 -16.57 -24.88 -5.41
CA LYS A 187 -16.71 -26.26 -4.94
C LYS A 187 -18.17 -26.66 -4.68
N LYS A 188 -19.08 -25.68 -4.58
CA LYS A 188 -20.49 -25.85 -4.19
C LYS A 188 -20.64 -26.65 -2.89
N MET A 189 -19.75 -26.40 -1.93
CA MET A 189 -19.69 -27.12 -0.66
C MET A 189 -19.94 -26.19 0.52
N SER A 190 -20.66 -26.71 1.51
CA SER A 190 -20.93 -26.04 2.78
C SER A 190 -20.25 -26.76 3.94
N GLN A 191 -19.77 -26.01 4.92
CA GLN A 191 -19.23 -26.52 6.17
C GLN A 191 -19.89 -25.80 7.36
N TYR A 192 -20.34 -26.57 8.33
CA TYR A 192 -20.83 -26.06 9.61
C TYR A 192 -19.66 -25.81 10.55
N VAL A 193 -19.66 -24.65 11.21
CA VAL A 193 -18.63 -24.29 12.19
C VAL A 193 -19.28 -23.57 13.38
N PRO A 194 -19.16 -24.09 14.61
CA PRO A 194 -19.56 -23.37 15.82
C PRO A 194 -18.71 -22.11 16.05
N ALA A 195 -19.30 -20.94 15.88
CA ALA A 195 -18.66 -19.63 16.04
C ALA A 195 -19.69 -18.52 16.21
N HIS A 196 -19.41 -17.54 17.07
CA HIS A 196 -20.27 -16.37 17.31
C HIS A 196 -20.16 -15.31 16.22
N THR A 197 -18.96 -15.11 15.69
CA THR A 197 -18.70 -14.16 14.61
C THR A 197 -17.60 -14.67 13.69
N GLY A 198 -17.56 -14.15 12.47
CA GLY A 198 -16.56 -14.51 11.47
C GLY A 198 -16.33 -13.40 10.46
N ILE A 199 -15.10 -13.28 9.96
CA ILE A 199 -14.70 -12.29 8.96
C ILE A 199 -13.69 -12.88 7.97
N TRP A 200 -13.70 -12.37 6.74
CA TRP A 200 -12.66 -12.61 5.75
C TRP A 200 -11.62 -11.50 5.77
N ASN A 201 -10.35 -11.89 5.86
CA ASN A 201 -9.22 -10.96 5.77
C ASN A 201 -8.22 -11.44 4.71
N GLN A 202 -7.61 -10.48 4.03
CA GLN A 202 -6.46 -10.71 3.18
C GLN A 202 -5.21 -10.29 3.95
N ALA A 203 -4.24 -11.20 4.07
CA ALA A 203 -2.99 -10.93 4.76
C ALA A 203 -1.82 -11.33 3.87
N THR A 204 -0.88 -10.41 3.70
CA THR A 204 0.41 -10.68 3.06
C THR A 204 1.34 -11.23 4.12
N LEU A 205 1.68 -12.52 4.02
CA LEU A 205 2.43 -13.22 5.07
C LEU A 205 3.92 -12.84 5.11
N ASN A 206 4.48 -12.33 4.00
CA ASN A 206 5.82 -11.72 3.87
C ASN A 206 5.85 -10.87 2.59
N GLU A 207 6.67 -9.81 2.52
CA GLU A 207 6.78 -8.90 1.35
C GLU A 207 7.11 -9.60 0.01
N VAL A 208 7.50 -10.87 0.05
CA VAL A 208 7.88 -11.71 -1.12
C VAL A 208 6.92 -12.91 -1.34
N SER A 209 5.90 -13.09 -0.48
CA SER A 209 4.99 -14.26 -0.52
C SER A 209 3.59 -13.94 -1.03
N PRO A 210 2.86 -14.91 -1.63
CA PRO A 210 1.52 -14.68 -2.16
C PRO A 210 0.53 -14.23 -1.07
N VAL A 211 -0.38 -13.34 -1.43
CA VAL A 211 -1.47 -12.88 -0.57
C VAL A 211 -2.37 -14.06 -0.20
N ALA A 212 -2.45 -14.39 1.09
CA ALA A 212 -3.33 -15.43 1.59
C ALA A 212 -4.68 -14.81 2.01
N SER A 213 -5.78 -15.36 1.50
CA SER A 213 -7.13 -15.05 1.99
C SER A 213 -7.52 -16.08 3.06
N ARG A 214 -7.93 -15.62 4.24
CA ARG A 214 -8.29 -16.49 5.38
C ARG A 214 -9.59 -16.05 6.03
N ALA A 215 -10.38 -17.03 6.51
CA ALA A 215 -11.49 -16.78 7.42
C ALA A 215 -10.99 -16.87 8.85
N THR A 216 -11.40 -15.91 9.67
CA THR A 216 -11.19 -15.96 11.12
C THR A 216 -12.55 -16.08 11.79
N ALA A 217 -12.66 -17.01 12.74
CA ALA A 217 -13.88 -17.28 13.49
C ALA A 217 -13.59 -17.32 15.00
N LEU A 218 -14.54 -16.83 15.79
CA LEU A 218 -14.42 -16.72 17.25
C LEU A 218 -15.50 -17.50 17.97
N ARG A 219 -15.12 -18.23 19.02
CA ARG A 219 -16.04 -18.99 19.89
C ARG A 219 -15.97 -18.43 21.32
N ALA A 220 -17.10 -18.07 21.91
CA ALA A 220 -17.13 -17.42 23.23
C ALA A 220 -16.70 -18.33 24.42
N SER A 221 -16.85 -19.66 24.31
CA SER A 221 -16.63 -20.58 25.44
C SER A 221 -15.19 -21.07 25.59
N ALA A 222 -14.30 -20.73 24.67
CA ALA A 222 -12.88 -21.04 24.73
C ALA A 222 -12.17 -20.01 23.86
N GLY A 223 -11.23 -19.26 24.41
CA GLY A 223 -10.39 -18.28 23.67
C GLY A 223 -9.47 -18.93 22.63
N ILE A 224 -10.04 -19.78 21.77
CA ILE A 224 -9.39 -20.55 20.73
C ILE A 224 -9.82 -19.91 19.41
N ILE A 225 -8.89 -19.15 18.85
CA ILE A 225 -8.91 -18.76 17.45
C ILE A 225 -8.50 -20.03 16.67
N TYR A 226 -9.37 -20.54 15.80
CA TYR A 226 -8.93 -21.52 14.80
C TYR A 226 -8.09 -20.78 13.75
N THR A 227 -6.80 -20.60 14.04
CA THR A 227 -5.78 -20.21 13.06
C THR A 227 -4.52 -21.01 13.35
N ASP A 228 -4.04 -21.70 12.34
CA ASP A 228 -2.69 -22.30 12.24
C ASP A 228 -1.60 -21.35 12.83
N PRO A 229 -0.57 -21.86 13.54
CA PRO A 229 -0.12 -21.36 14.85
C PRO A 229 0.98 -20.27 14.89
N ASN A 230 1.17 -19.43 13.87
CA ASN A 230 2.18 -18.36 13.94
C ASN A 230 1.56 -16.95 13.77
N ASP A 231 1.31 -16.31 14.93
CA ASP A 231 1.13 -14.87 15.21
C ASP A 231 -0.24 -14.11 15.13
N PHE A 232 -0.40 -13.22 16.12
CA PHE A 232 -1.57 -12.45 16.64
C PHE A 232 -1.83 -11.08 15.92
N PRO A 233 -2.93 -10.28 16.17
CA PRO A 233 -4.28 -10.56 16.73
C PRO A 233 -5.49 -9.77 16.08
N VAL A 234 -6.69 -9.93 16.70
CA VAL A 234 -7.91 -9.04 16.82
C VAL A 234 -8.92 -8.92 15.66
N ALA A 235 -10.10 -9.51 15.86
CA ALA A 235 -11.39 -8.82 15.74
C ALA A 235 -12.47 -9.60 16.49
N ILE A 236 -12.59 -9.40 17.81
CA ILE A 236 -13.79 -9.82 18.55
C ILE A 236 -14.78 -8.67 18.52
N GLU A 237 -15.96 -8.89 17.95
CA GLU A 237 -17.19 -8.20 18.36
C GLU A 237 -17.65 -8.79 19.70
N TYR A 238 -16.84 -8.57 20.74
CA TYR A 238 -17.14 -8.74 22.16
C TYR A 238 -15.87 -8.37 22.93
N SER A 239 -15.82 -7.14 23.47
CA SER A 239 -14.82 -6.78 24.46
C SER A 239 -15.52 -6.71 25.81
N GLU A 240 -15.43 -7.81 26.55
CA GLU A 240 -15.81 -7.88 27.97
C GLU A 240 -15.06 -6.81 28.80
N ARG A 241 -13.87 -6.37 28.32
CA ARG A 241 -13.09 -5.27 28.91
C ARG A 241 -13.64 -3.88 28.63
N CYS A 242 -14.43 -3.69 27.57
CA CYS A 242 -14.97 -2.36 27.21
C CYS A 242 -16.42 -2.15 27.65
N GLY A 243 -17.11 -3.20 28.14
CA GLY A 243 -18.53 -3.11 28.54
C GLY A 243 -19.46 -2.60 27.44
N LEU A 244 -19.07 -2.75 26.16
CA LEU A 244 -19.76 -2.15 25.02
C LEU A 244 -20.35 -3.24 24.13
N ILE A 245 -21.67 -3.24 24.01
CA ILE A 245 -22.44 -4.13 23.13
C ILE A 245 -22.89 -3.30 21.92
N LEU A 246 -22.36 -3.62 20.74
CA LEU A 246 -22.81 -3.05 19.47
C LEU A 246 -23.91 -3.96 18.88
N LEU A 247 -25.08 -3.39 18.60
CA LEU A 247 -26.22 -4.05 17.96
C LEU A 247 -25.99 -4.29 16.47
N VAL A 248 -25.46 -3.29 15.77
CA VAL A 248 -25.12 -3.36 14.34
C VAL A 248 -23.79 -2.65 14.10
N SER A 249 -23.01 -3.15 13.15
CA SER A 249 -21.69 -2.62 12.84
C SER A 249 -21.38 -2.65 11.34
N ALA A 250 -20.49 -1.75 10.91
CA ALA A 250 -19.92 -1.73 9.57
C ALA A 250 -18.44 -1.34 9.62
N LYS A 251 -17.69 -1.74 8.58
CA LYS A 251 -16.31 -1.28 8.40
C LYS A 251 -16.31 0.19 7.98
N VAL A 252 -15.37 0.95 8.54
CA VAL A 252 -15.06 2.32 8.15
C VAL A 252 -13.98 2.24 7.07
N ASN A 253 -14.22 2.83 5.89
CA ASN A 253 -13.33 2.67 4.75
C ASN A 253 -12.27 3.78 4.65
N THR A 254 -12.52 4.96 5.24
CA THR A 254 -11.57 6.09 5.12
C THR A 254 -10.60 6.22 6.29
N GLU A 255 -10.94 5.66 7.45
CA GLU A 255 -10.12 5.63 8.65
C GLU A 255 -10.24 4.21 9.18
N ASP A 256 -9.19 3.39 9.09
CA ASP A 256 -9.23 1.97 9.46
C ASP A 256 -9.86 1.79 10.85
N GLY A 257 -11.04 1.18 10.89
CA GLY A 257 -11.85 1.11 12.10
C GLY A 257 -13.23 0.49 11.88
N LEU A 258 -14.01 0.49 12.96
CA LEU A 258 -15.36 -0.03 13.06
C LEU A 258 -16.32 1.09 13.44
N ILE A 259 -17.48 1.14 12.78
CA ILE A 259 -18.60 1.96 13.22
C ILE A 259 -19.72 1.03 13.69
N GLY A 260 -20.42 1.39 14.76
CA GLY A 260 -21.57 0.62 15.21
C GLY A 260 -22.51 1.41 16.10
N VAL A 261 -23.70 0.84 16.30
CA VAL A 261 -24.74 1.39 17.17
C VAL A 261 -24.82 0.53 18.42
N ASN A 262 -24.73 1.11 19.61
CA ASN A 262 -24.88 0.35 20.87
C ASN A 262 -26.33 0.22 21.31
N VAL A 263 -26.57 -0.59 22.34
CA VAL A 263 -27.91 -0.79 22.94
C VAL A 263 -28.52 0.48 23.54
N GLN A 264 -27.68 1.49 23.84
CA GLN A 264 -28.11 2.80 24.32
C GLN A 264 -28.47 3.77 23.17
N GLY A 265 -28.37 3.35 21.90
CA GLY A 265 -28.67 4.19 20.74
C GLY A 265 -27.56 5.14 20.31
N GLN A 266 -26.38 5.05 20.92
CA GLN A 266 -25.22 5.84 20.52
C GLN A 266 -24.54 5.20 19.31
N VAL A 267 -24.25 6.02 18.31
CA VAL A 267 -23.45 5.62 17.15
C VAL A 267 -21.99 5.96 17.43
N LEU A 268 -21.17 4.94 17.48
CA LEU A 268 -19.77 5.01 17.90
C LEU A 268 -18.87 4.60 16.74
N GLN A 269 -17.81 5.37 16.53
CA GLN A 269 -16.66 4.98 15.74
C GLN A 269 -15.55 4.53 16.69
N ILE A 270 -15.00 3.36 16.41
CA ILE A 270 -13.93 2.72 17.17
C ILE A 270 -12.78 2.48 16.20
N GLY A 271 -11.60 3.01 16.52
CA GLY A 271 -10.40 2.85 15.71
C GLY A 271 -9.18 2.59 16.58
N VAL A 272 -8.08 2.20 15.95
CA VAL A 272 -6.79 2.06 16.64
C VAL A 272 -6.15 3.44 16.78
N ASP A 273 -5.63 3.75 17.97
CA ASP A 273 -4.76 4.90 18.15
C ASP A 273 -3.33 4.55 17.72
N GLU A 274 -2.94 4.95 16.51
CA GLU A 274 -1.58 4.71 15.98
C GLU A 274 -0.47 5.20 16.93
N ARG A 275 -0.71 6.28 17.69
CA ARG A 275 0.29 6.85 18.61
C ARG A 275 0.35 6.12 19.94
N ALA A 276 -0.75 5.53 20.39
CA ALA A 276 -0.85 4.90 21.72
C ALA A 276 -0.70 3.38 21.68
N ILE A 277 -0.92 2.73 20.54
CA ILE A 277 -0.86 1.26 20.40
C ILE A 277 0.54 0.72 20.72
N VAL A 278 1.60 1.31 20.18
CA VAL A 278 2.98 0.88 20.42
C VAL A 278 3.37 1.07 21.90
N PRO A 279 3.19 2.25 22.53
CA PRO A 279 3.40 2.43 23.96
C PRO A 279 2.58 1.48 24.84
N TYR A 280 1.33 1.18 24.46
CA TYR A 280 0.49 0.27 25.23
C TYR A 280 1.03 -1.16 25.22
N ILE A 281 1.43 -1.67 24.05
CA ILE A 281 1.96 -3.03 23.92
C ILE A 281 3.29 -3.14 24.67
N THR A 282 4.15 -2.14 24.59
CA THR A 282 5.47 -2.17 25.24
C THR A 282 5.37 -1.99 26.76
N GLN A 283 4.57 -1.04 27.26
CA GLN A 283 4.54 -0.70 28.68
C GLN A 283 3.53 -1.54 29.47
N LYS A 284 2.32 -1.76 28.93
CA LYS A 284 1.27 -2.50 29.65
C LYS A 284 1.28 -4.00 29.36
N LEU A 285 1.45 -4.40 28.10
CA LEU A 285 1.53 -5.82 27.74
C LEU A 285 2.96 -6.39 27.87
N GLN A 286 3.96 -5.52 28.05
CA GLN A 286 5.38 -5.91 28.18
C GLN A 286 5.88 -6.77 27.02
N ASN A 287 5.35 -6.56 25.81
CA ASN A 287 5.65 -7.37 24.63
C ASN A 287 6.33 -6.55 23.53
N VAL A 288 7.62 -6.29 23.71
CA VAL A 288 8.44 -5.53 22.77
C VAL A 288 8.49 -6.18 21.36
N PRO A 289 8.66 -7.51 21.20
CA PRO A 289 8.68 -8.14 19.88
C PRO A 289 7.40 -7.92 19.06
N LEU A 290 6.22 -8.00 19.71
CA LEU A 290 4.94 -7.71 19.05
C LEU A 290 4.84 -6.25 18.62
N ALA A 291 5.27 -5.33 19.48
CA ALA A 291 5.26 -3.90 19.18
C ALA A 291 6.12 -3.57 17.96
N VAL A 292 7.32 -4.14 17.88
CA VAL A 292 8.24 -4.00 16.72
C VAL A 292 7.58 -4.48 15.44
N ARG A 293 6.92 -5.64 15.46
CA ARG A 293 6.29 -6.22 14.26
C ARG A 293 5.08 -5.44 13.80
N ILE A 294 4.21 -5.02 14.72
CA ILE A 294 3.05 -4.18 14.37
C ILE A 294 3.52 -2.83 13.84
N ALA A 295 4.48 -2.18 14.50
CA ALA A 295 5.00 -0.89 14.09
C ALA A 295 5.68 -0.94 12.70
N GLY A 296 6.48 -1.98 12.44
CA GLY A 296 7.15 -2.17 11.15
C GLY A 296 6.18 -2.53 10.00
N LEU A 297 5.20 -3.41 10.24
CA LEU A 297 4.25 -3.82 9.22
C LEU A 297 3.22 -2.74 8.87
N ALA A 298 2.67 -2.08 9.89
CA ALA A 298 1.63 -1.08 9.68
C ALA A 298 2.18 0.33 9.41
N LYS A 299 3.51 0.53 9.44
CA LYS A 299 4.19 1.82 9.23
C LYS A 299 3.55 2.95 10.06
N LEU A 300 3.27 2.65 11.33
CA LEU A 300 2.51 3.54 12.21
C LEU A 300 3.26 4.85 12.44
N ASN A 301 2.55 5.98 12.38
CA ASN A 301 3.13 7.28 12.62
C ASN A 301 3.42 7.51 14.12
N GLY A 302 4.57 8.07 14.45
CA GLY A 302 4.94 8.42 15.83
C GLY A 302 5.51 7.27 16.67
N CYS A 303 5.96 6.18 16.04
CA CYS A 303 6.73 5.12 16.71
C CYS A 303 8.25 5.22 16.46
N GLU A 304 8.71 6.33 15.88
CA GLU A 304 10.10 6.60 15.52
C GLU A 304 11.02 6.58 16.75
N ASP A 305 10.62 7.28 17.82
CA ASP A 305 11.35 7.30 19.09
C ASP A 305 11.51 5.90 19.69
N PHE A 306 10.50 5.04 19.54
CA PHE A 306 10.57 3.65 20.01
C PHE A 306 11.64 2.88 19.23
N PHE A 307 11.71 3.04 17.91
CA PHE A 307 12.77 2.41 17.11
C PHE A 307 14.15 2.96 17.42
N ILE A 308 14.29 4.27 17.65
CA ILE A 308 15.55 4.89 18.08
C ILE A 308 16.01 4.29 19.42
N GLN A 309 15.13 4.20 20.41
CA GLN A 309 15.45 3.62 21.71
C GLN A 309 15.85 2.13 21.61
N GLN A 310 15.12 1.34 20.81
CA GLN A 310 15.46 -0.07 20.58
C GLN A 310 16.78 -0.22 19.82
N PHE A 311 17.07 0.67 18.87
CA PHE A 311 18.34 0.72 18.17
C PHE A 311 19.49 0.99 19.15
N GLU A 312 19.39 2.05 19.97
CA GLU A 312 20.43 2.40 20.95
C GLU A 312 20.67 1.28 21.96
N ALA A 313 19.60 0.66 22.46
CA ALA A 313 19.72 -0.47 23.39
C ALA A 313 20.48 -1.65 22.77
N ASN A 314 20.17 -2.02 21.53
CA ASN A 314 20.88 -3.08 20.82
C ASN A 314 22.32 -2.69 20.47
N PHE A 315 22.55 -1.44 20.10
CA PHE A 315 23.88 -0.93 19.75
C PHE A 315 24.82 -0.89 20.97
N LEU A 316 24.32 -0.45 22.13
CA LEU A 316 25.06 -0.47 23.40
C LEU A 316 25.33 -1.89 23.88
N ALA A 317 24.39 -2.81 23.69
CA ALA A 317 24.58 -4.24 23.95
C ALA A 317 25.51 -4.93 22.94
N GLN A 318 26.07 -4.18 21.98
CA GLN A 318 26.92 -4.67 20.89
C GLN A 318 26.25 -5.72 19.98
N ASN A 319 24.91 -5.78 20.00
CA ASN A 319 24.09 -6.62 19.14
C ASN A 319 23.86 -5.92 17.78
N TYR A 320 24.95 -5.73 17.02
CA TYR A 320 24.94 -4.94 15.79
C TYR A 320 23.96 -5.47 14.71
N ARG A 321 23.78 -6.78 14.61
CA ARG A 321 22.83 -7.38 13.66
C ARG A 321 21.37 -7.05 13.97
N GLU A 322 20.98 -7.08 15.25
CA GLU A 322 19.61 -6.70 15.64
C GLU A 322 19.39 -5.19 15.54
N ALA A 323 20.41 -4.39 15.89
CA ALA A 323 20.38 -2.94 15.66
C ALA A 323 20.17 -2.61 14.17
N ALA A 324 20.87 -3.33 13.27
CA ALA A 324 20.66 -3.19 11.83
C ALA A 324 19.25 -3.56 11.38
N LYS A 325 18.65 -4.62 11.95
CA LYS A 325 17.25 -4.97 11.67
C LYS A 325 16.29 -3.87 12.12
N MET A 326 16.52 -3.26 13.29
CA MET A 326 15.70 -2.12 13.75
C MET A 326 15.81 -0.95 12.79
N ALA A 327 17.00 -0.66 12.28
CA ALA A 327 17.20 0.38 11.28
C ALA A 327 16.52 0.09 9.95
N ALA A 328 16.46 -1.19 9.54
CA ALA A 328 15.83 -1.63 8.31
C ALA A 328 14.30 -1.50 8.35
N ILE A 329 13.67 -1.80 9.49
CA ILE A 329 12.20 -1.81 9.65
C ILE A 329 11.62 -0.49 10.16
N ALA A 330 12.46 0.45 10.60
CA ALA A 330 11.99 1.72 11.14
C ALA A 330 11.19 2.51 10.09
N PRO A 331 9.99 3.01 10.43
CA PRO A 331 9.16 3.77 9.51
C PRO A 331 9.86 5.06 9.11
N GLY A 332 9.58 5.53 7.89
CA GLY A 332 10.13 6.78 7.36
C GLY A 332 11.66 6.78 7.13
N GLY A 333 12.35 5.65 7.35
CA GLY A 333 13.80 5.59 7.18
C GLY A 333 14.58 6.42 8.20
N VAL A 334 13.99 6.73 9.37
CA VAL A 334 14.59 7.59 10.41
C VAL A 334 15.97 7.10 10.88
N LEU A 335 16.23 5.79 10.78
CA LEU A 335 17.50 5.16 11.15
C LEU A 335 18.39 4.81 9.94
N ARG A 336 18.00 5.14 8.71
CA ARG A 336 18.80 4.94 7.48
C ARG A 336 19.47 6.24 7.07
N THR A 337 20.28 6.78 7.97
CA THR A 337 20.91 8.10 7.83
C THR A 337 22.44 8.01 7.81
N PRO A 338 23.14 9.00 7.22
CA PRO A 338 24.60 9.03 7.21
C PRO A 338 25.23 8.94 8.60
N GLN A 339 24.55 9.50 9.63
CA GLN A 339 25.01 9.45 11.02
C GLN A 339 25.02 8.02 11.56
N ILE A 340 23.98 7.23 11.26
CA ILE A 340 23.92 5.82 11.68
C ILE A 340 24.98 4.99 10.97
N ILE A 341 25.20 5.23 9.67
CA ILE A 341 26.27 4.60 8.90
C ILE A 341 27.64 4.88 9.53
N GLN A 342 27.92 6.14 9.89
CA GLN A 342 29.17 6.51 10.57
C GLN A 342 29.34 5.81 11.92
N ARG A 343 28.26 5.61 12.69
CA ARG A 343 28.34 4.84 13.94
C ARG A 343 28.69 3.37 13.70
N PHE A 344 28.12 2.74 12.68
CA PHE A 344 28.49 1.36 12.32
C PHE A 344 29.92 1.23 11.79
N LYS A 345 30.48 2.29 11.19
CA LYS A 345 31.88 2.33 10.75
C LYS A 345 32.86 2.41 11.91
N THR A 346 32.56 3.22 12.92
CA THR A 346 33.44 3.43 14.08
C THR A 346 33.27 2.36 15.15
N ALA A 347 32.20 1.56 15.06
CA ALA A 347 31.94 0.45 15.97
C ALA A 347 33.05 -0.62 15.93
N LEU A 348 33.49 -1.05 17.11
CA LEU A 348 34.50 -2.10 17.25
C LEU A 348 33.92 -3.47 16.90
N SER A 349 34.66 -4.24 16.09
CA SER A 349 34.34 -5.64 15.81
C SER A 349 34.60 -6.52 17.03
N ILE A 350 33.64 -7.36 17.40
CA ILE A 350 33.82 -8.37 18.45
C ILE A 350 34.58 -9.57 17.87
N GLY A 351 35.70 -9.96 18.50
CA GLY A 351 36.36 -11.26 18.29
C GLY A 351 36.87 -11.54 16.87
N GLY A 352 37.27 -10.53 16.10
CA GLY A 352 37.68 -10.70 14.70
C GLY A 352 36.52 -11.07 13.75
N GLY A 353 35.27 -10.93 14.21
CA GLY A 353 34.08 -11.16 13.40
C GLY A 353 33.87 -10.11 12.31
N VAL A 354 32.89 -10.37 11.45
CA VAL A 354 32.51 -9.49 10.33
C VAL A 354 32.31 -8.04 10.83
N PRO A 355 32.94 -7.03 10.18
CA PRO A 355 32.82 -5.63 10.58
C PRO A 355 31.34 -5.20 10.75
N PRO A 356 30.98 -4.43 11.80
CA PRO A 356 29.59 -4.05 12.08
C PRO A 356 28.89 -3.37 10.89
N ILE A 357 29.61 -2.53 10.14
CA ILE A 357 29.11 -1.92 8.90
C ILE A 357 28.67 -2.94 7.85
N MET A 358 29.39 -4.05 7.70
CA MET A 358 29.02 -5.10 6.75
C MET A 358 27.81 -5.89 7.23
N GLN A 359 27.64 -6.06 8.54
CA GLN A 359 26.42 -6.67 9.10
C GLN A 359 25.20 -5.78 8.83
N TYR A 360 25.35 -4.46 8.96
CA TYR A 360 24.31 -3.49 8.66
C TYR A 360 23.88 -3.52 7.19
N LEU A 361 24.85 -3.41 6.28
CA LEU A 361 24.59 -3.43 4.85
C LEU A 361 24.00 -4.75 4.38
N ALA A 362 24.44 -5.89 4.94
CA ALA A 362 23.88 -7.20 4.61
C ALA A 362 22.38 -7.30 4.95
N VAL A 363 21.98 -6.86 6.14
CA VAL A 363 20.56 -6.89 6.56
C VAL A 363 19.70 -5.99 5.68
N LEU A 364 20.20 -4.82 5.28
CA LEU A 364 19.49 -3.93 4.37
C LEU A 364 19.40 -4.51 2.96
N PHE A 365 20.49 -5.04 2.44
CA PHE A 365 20.55 -5.60 1.09
C PHE A 365 19.66 -6.82 0.89
N GLU A 366 19.37 -7.57 1.96
CA GLU A 366 18.41 -8.68 1.93
C GLU A 366 16.95 -8.23 1.72
N ARG A 367 16.59 -7.00 2.13
CA ARG A 367 15.19 -6.56 2.24
C ARG A 367 14.86 -5.32 1.43
N PHE A 368 15.83 -4.47 1.14
CA PHE A 368 15.61 -3.13 0.60
C PHE A 368 16.63 -2.75 -0.47
N HIS A 369 16.22 -1.82 -1.32
CA HIS A 369 17.12 -1.05 -2.16
C HIS A 369 17.98 -0.12 -1.29
N LEU A 370 19.29 -0.13 -1.50
CA LEU A 370 20.23 0.70 -0.75
C LEU A 370 20.22 2.13 -1.28
N ASN A 371 20.25 3.11 -0.38
CA ASN A 371 20.33 4.54 -0.74
C ASN A 371 21.74 4.91 -1.24
N GLU A 372 21.94 6.16 -1.66
CA GLU A 372 23.21 6.66 -2.21
C GLU A 372 24.41 6.41 -1.27
N TYR A 373 24.26 6.72 0.02
CA TYR A 373 25.33 6.57 1.01
C TYR A 373 25.63 5.10 1.32
N GLU A 374 24.60 4.27 1.48
CA GLU A 374 24.73 2.83 1.73
C GLU A 374 25.37 2.12 0.52
N SER A 375 24.98 2.52 -0.68
CA SER A 375 25.51 2.01 -1.95
C SER A 375 26.99 2.31 -2.08
N LEU A 376 27.40 3.55 -1.77
CA LEU A 376 28.81 3.95 -1.77
C LEU A 376 29.67 3.07 -0.85
N GLU A 377 29.19 2.79 0.36
CA GLU A 377 29.94 1.98 1.33
C GLU A 377 30.04 0.51 0.93
N LEU A 378 28.92 -0.07 0.47
CA LEU A 378 28.90 -1.48 0.06
C LEU A 378 29.82 -1.69 -1.14
N VAL A 379 29.68 -0.86 -2.17
CA VAL A 379 30.49 -0.95 -3.38
C VAL A 379 31.95 -0.65 -3.06
N GLY A 380 32.22 0.37 -2.24
CA GLY A 380 33.57 0.71 -1.79
C GLY A 380 34.29 -0.44 -1.11
N HIS A 381 33.59 -1.24 -0.30
CA HIS A 381 34.17 -2.42 0.34
C HIS A 381 34.41 -3.57 -0.64
N VAL A 382 33.45 -3.85 -1.51
CA VAL A 382 33.50 -4.97 -2.48
C VAL A 382 34.54 -4.75 -3.57
N VAL A 383 34.69 -3.51 -4.03
CA VAL A 383 35.68 -3.14 -5.03
C VAL A 383 37.11 -3.25 -4.47
N LYS A 384 37.34 -2.86 -3.21
CA LYS A 384 38.64 -3.08 -2.53
C LYS A 384 39.00 -4.57 -2.39
N GLN A 385 38.00 -5.46 -2.34
CA GLN A 385 38.18 -6.91 -2.37
C GLN A 385 38.41 -7.47 -3.78
N GLY A 386 38.44 -6.63 -4.82
CA GLY A 386 38.66 -7.04 -6.21
C GLY A 386 37.43 -7.67 -6.89
N ARG A 387 36.24 -7.60 -6.30
CA ARG A 387 35.01 -8.22 -6.86
C ARG A 387 34.10 -7.20 -7.54
N LYS A 388 34.62 -6.48 -8.53
CA LYS A 388 33.86 -5.44 -9.25
C LYS A 388 32.62 -5.97 -9.97
N ASP A 389 32.68 -7.20 -10.50
CA ASP A 389 31.59 -7.83 -11.25
C ASP A 389 30.28 -7.93 -10.44
N MET A 390 30.37 -8.10 -9.11
CA MET A 390 29.19 -8.14 -8.25
C MET A 390 28.53 -6.77 -8.13
N ALA A 391 29.33 -5.70 -8.04
CA ALA A 391 28.82 -4.34 -7.95
C ALA A 391 28.14 -3.91 -9.25
N GLU A 392 28.69 -4.28 -10.40
CA GLU A 392 28.07 -4.08 -11.72
C GLU A 392 26.73 -4.82 -11.83
N GLY A 393 26.68 -6.08 -11.35
CA GLY A 393 25.45 -6.86 -11.27
C GLY A 393 24.37 -6.17 -10.43
N TRP A 394 24.74 -5.65 -9.25
CA TRP A 394 23.79 -4.98 -8.36
C TRP A 394 23.26 -3.65 -8.91
N LEU A 395 24.09 -2.91 -9.65
CA LEU A 395 23.68 -1.70 -10.35
C LEU A 395 22.64 -2.03 -11.42
N ARG A 396 22.93 -3.04 -12.26
CA ARG A 396 22.03 -3.50 -13.32
C ARG A 396 20.71 -4.04 -12.78
N ASP A 397 20.76 -4.77 -11.67
CA ASP A 397 19.57 -5.33 -11.01
C ASP A 397 18.78 -4.27 -10.22
N GLY A 398 19.26 -3.01 -10.18
CA GLY A 398 18.61 -1.91 -9.46
C GLY A 398 18.55 -2.14 -7.95
N LYS A 399 19.57 -2.78 -7.35
CA LYS A 399 19.65 -3.02 -5.89
C LYS A 399 20.38 -1.93 -5.12
N ILE A 400 21.22 -1.16 -5.82
CA ILE A 400 21.96 -0.01 -5.29
C ILE A 400 21.52 1.26 -6.01
N THR A 401 21.50 2.39 -5.29
CA THR A 401 21.16 3.70 -5.88
C THR A 401 22.39 4.27 -6.57
N ALA A 402 22.23 4.60 -7.85
CA ALA A 402 23.26 5.27 -8.61
C ALA A 402 23.49 6.70 -8.10
N SER A 403 24.73 7.12 -7.89
CA SER A 403 25.03 8.47 -7.39
C SER A 403 26.34 9.03 -7.95
N GLU A 404 26.42 10.36 -8.02
CA GLU A 404 27.63 11.05 -8.48
C GLU A 404 28.86 10.76 -7.60
N PRO A 405 28.78 10.74 -6.24
CA PRO A 405 29.91 10.36 -5.39
C PRO A 405 30.39 8.94 -5.63
N LEU A 406 29.48 8.00 -5.91
CA LEU A 406 29.81 6.62 -6.25
C LEU A 406 30.55 6.54 -7.60
N GLY A 407 30.07 7.23 -8.63
CA GLY A 407 30.77 7.31 -9.91
C GLY A 407 32.19 7.87 -9.78
N ASN A 408 32.38 8.93 -8.97
CA ASN A 408 33.71 9.51 -8.72
C ASN A 408 34.67 8.52 -8.05
N PHE A 409 34.16 7.71 -7.12
CA PHE A 409 34.95 6.67 -6.48
C PHE A 409 35.32 5.55 -7.48
N LEU A 410 34.35 5.07 -8.26
CA LEU A 410 34.55 4.00 -9.24
C LEU A 410 35.54 4.38 -10.33
N ARG A 411 35.60 5.67 -10.68
CA ARG A 411 36.55 6.21 -11.66
C ARG A 411 38.01 5.97 -11.30
N THR A 412 38.34 5.88 -10.01
CA THR A 412 39.69 5.53 -9.53
C THR A 412 40.08 4.07 -9.78
N VAL A 413 39.11 3.24 -10.15
CA VAL A 413 39.25 1.79 -10.32
C VAL A 413 39.00 1.38 -11.77
N ASP A 414 37.88 1.79 -12.36
CA ASP A 414 37.45 1.42 -13.71
C ASP A 414 36.59 2.53 -14.34
N LEU A 415 37.04 3.04 -15.48
CA LEU A 415 36.37 4.13 -16.21
C LEU A 415 35.05 3.69 -16.85
N ASN A 416 34.94 2.43 -17.31
CA ASN A 416 33.71 1.93 -17.93
C ASN A 416 32.61 1.73 -16.88
N PHE A 417 32.97 1.24 -15.70
CA PHE A 417 32.03 1.12 -14.59
C PHE A 417 31.59 2.49 -14.05
N ALA A 418 32.52 3.45 -13.95
CA ALA A 418 32.17 4.82 -13.59
C ALA A 418 31.20 5.46 -14.59
N LEU A 419 31.40 5.19 -15.90
CA LEU A 419 30.51 5.67 -16.94
C LEU A 419 29.09 5.11 -16.78
N SER A 420 28.92 3.80 -16.56
CA SER A 420 27.60 3.19 -16.39
C SER A 420 26.85 3.73 -15.16
N GLU A 421 27.58 4.05 -14.10
CA GLU A 421 27.06 4.72 -12.91
C GLU A 421 26.60 6.16 -13.21
N TYR A 422 27.42 6.99 -13.88
CA TYR A 422 27.06 8.37 -14.24
C TYR A 422 25.85 8.44 -15.18
N LEU A 423 25.75 7.49 -16.11
CA LEU A 423 24.58 7.35 -16.98
C LEU A 423 23.32 7.04 -16.15
N SER A 424 23.45 6.19 -15.14
CA SER A 424 22.34 5.75 -14.29
C SER A 424 21.84 6.84 -13.33
N CYS A 425 22.72 7.72 -12.84
CA CYS A 425 22.35 8.83 -11.95
C CYS A 425 21.98 10.13 -12.69
N GLY A 426 22.14 10.18 -14.02
CA GLY A 426 21.83 11.38 -14.82
C GLY A 426 22.87 12.49 -14.71
N ALA A 427 24.09 12.19 -14.26
CA ALA A 427 25.19 13.16 -14.18
C ALA A 427 25.82 13.40 -15.57
N HIS A 428 25.11 14.15 -16.43
CA HIS A 428 25.46 14.34 -17.84
C HIS A 428 26.87 14.91 -18.07
N GLU A 429 27.28 15.90 -17.28
CA GLU A 429 28.60 16.53 -17.41
C GLU A 429 29.73 15.50 -17.24
N LYS A 430 29.65 14.68 -16.20
CA LYS A 430 30.66 13.66 -15.87
C LYS A 430 30.60 12.45 -16.79
N ALA A 431 29.41 12.06 -17.25
CA ALA A 431 29.26 11.03 -18.27
C ALA A 431 29.96 11.46 -19.57
N VAL A 432 29.76 12.70 -20.01
CA VAL A 432 30.39 13.25 -21.21
C VAL A 432 31.91 13.34 -21.08
N GLN A 433 32.42 13.80 -19.92
CA GLN A 433 33.86 13.79 -19.64
C GLN A 433 34.44 12.36 -19.68
N THR A 434 33.74 11.40 -19.10
CA THR A 434 34.20 9.99 -19.08
C THR A 434 34.16 9.36 -20.47
N TYR A 435 33.16 9.65 -21.30
CA TYR A 435 33.14 9.24 -22.71
C TYR A 435 34.31 9.80 -23.51
N ALA A 436 34.66 11.08 -23.29
CA ALA A 436 35.79 11.72 -23.95
C ALA A 436 37.11 11.03 -23.58
N GLU A 437 37.29 10.68 -22.31
CA GLU A 437 38.50 9.98 -21.82
C GLU A 437 38.60 8.52 -22.27
N LEU A 438 37.46 7.85 -22.48
CA LEU A 438 37.41 6.51 -23.06
C LEU A 438 37.64 6.53 -24.58
N GLY A 439 37.55 7.70 -25.23
CA GLY A 439 37.68 7.83 -26.68
C GLY A 439 36.43 7.38 -27.45
N GLU A 440 35.31 7.13 -26.77
CA GLU A 440 34.05 6.71 -27.38
C GLU A 440 33.24 7.92 -27.89
N LEU A 441 33.82 8.66 -28.83
CA LEU A 441 33.33 9.96 -29.30
C LEU A 441 31.96 9.89 -30.00
N ASP A 442 31.67 8.80 -30.73
CA ASP A 442 30.38 8.63 -31.41
C ASP A 442 29.23 8.46 -30.41
N LYS A 443 29.47 7.68 -29.35
CA LYS A 443 28.50 7.46 -28.28
C LYS A 443 28.29 8.71 -27.45
N LEU A 444 29.34 9.53 -27.24
CA LEU A 444 29.23 10.84 -26.58
C LEU A 444 28.24 11.75 -27.31
N ILE A 445 28.39 11.90 -28.64
CA ILE A 445 27.53 12.76 -29.46
C ILE A 445 26.09 12.20 -29.46
N ALA A 446 25.94 10.89 -29.65
CA ALA A 446 24.63 10.23 -29.59
C ALA A 446 23.94 10.42 -28.23
N TYR A 447 24.68 10.32 -27.12
CA TYR A 447 24.17 10.54 -25.77
C TYR A 447 23.68 11.98 -25.55
N CYS A 448 24.48 12.99 -25.96
CA CYS A 448 24.08 14.40 -25.84
C CYS A 448 22.82 14.70 -26.66
N LYS A 449 22.70 14.10 -27.85
CA LYS A 449 21.49 14.20 -28.68
C LYS A 449 20.29 13.55 -28.01
N GLN A 450 20.43 12.33 -27.49
CA GLN A 450 19.34 11.57 -26.90
C GLN A 450 18.82 12.20 -25.60
N THR A 451 19.70 12.80 -24.81
CA THR A 451 19.36 13.45 -23.53
C THR A 451 19.00 14.93 -23.69
N GLY A 452 19.27 15.53 -24.84
CA GLY A 452 19.11 16.97 -25.07
C GLY A 452 20.12 17.84 -24.32
N TYR A 453 21.15 17.24 -23.71
CA TYR A 453 22.17 17.95 -22.96
C TYR A 453 23.14 18.70 -23.89
N ARG A 454 23.31 20.01 -23.66
CA ARG A 454 24.27 20.84 -24.39
C ARG A 454 25.63 20.79 -23.71
N ALA A 455 26.50 19.90 -24.19
CA ALA A 455 27.87 19.84 -23.73
C ALA A 455 28.67 21.06 -24.19
N LEU A 456 29.60 21.53 -23.34
CA LEU A 456 30.59 22.55 -23.70
C LEU A 456 31.68 21.91 -24.56
N TYR A 457 31.37 21.66 -25.84
CA TYR A 457 32.26 20.96 -26.75
C TYR A 457 33.62 21.62 -26.91
N GLY A 458 33.71 22.96 -26.83
CA GLY A 458 34.99 23.69 -26.89
C GLY A 458 35.92 23.41 -25.71
N ASP A 459 35.38 23.26 -24.50
CA ASP A 459 36.16 22.92 -23.30
C ASP A 459 36.59 21.45 -23.31
N LEU A 460 35.71 20.56 -23.78
CA LEU A 460 36.04 19.15 -23.99
C LEU A 460 37.14 18.97 -25.05
N LEU A 461 37.08 19.73 -26.15
CA LEU A 461 38.10 19.74 -27.20
C LEU A 461 39.46 20.17 -26.61
N ARG A 462 39.47 21.28 -25.85
CA ARG A 462 40.67 21.78 -25.16
C ARG A 462 41.26 20.75 -24.19
N GLY A 463 40.42 20.05 -23.44
CA GLY A 463 40.83 18.97 -22.54
C GLY A 463 41.40 17.76 -23.29
N LEU A 464 40.75 17.33 -24.37
CA LEU A 464 41.21 16.21 -25.20
C LEU A 464 42.58 16.48 -25.83
N PHE A 465 42.84 17.71 -26.30
CA PHE A 465 44.15 18.10 -26.83
C PHE A 465 45.28 18.03 -25.80
N GLN A 466 44.99 18.16 -24.50
CA GLN A 466 46.01 18.00 -23.45
C GLN A 466 46.38 16.53 -23.20
N VAL A 467 45.46 15.60 -23.45
CA VAL A 467 45.62 14.20 -23.08
C VAL A 467 46.00 13.34 -24.29
N LYS A 468 45.28 13.47 -25.41
CA LYS A 468 45.48 12.70 -26.66
C LYS A 468 45.10 13.53 -27.90
N GLY A 469 46.11 14.07 -28.59
CA GLY A 469 45.93 14.95 -29.77
C GLY A 469 45.18 14.31 -30.94
N GLU A 470 45.45 13.03 -31.26
CA GLU A 470 44.79 12.33 -32.39
C GLU A 470 43.27 12.17 -32.20
N TRP A 471 42.81 11.96 -30.95
CA TRP A 471 41.39 11.83 -30.65
C TRP A 471 40.67 13.17 -30.73
N ALA A 472 41.37 14.26 -30.41
CA ALA A 472 40.83 15.61 -30.48
C ALA A 472 40.57 16.04 -31.93
N GLU A 473 41.40 15.61 -32.90
CA GLU A 473 41.18 15.85 -34.33
C GLU A 473 39.92 15.13 -34.84
N GLN A 474 39.80 13.82 -34.55
CA GLN A 474 38.62 13.04 -34.92
C GLN A 474 37.33 13.58 -34.26
N PHE A 475 37.45 14.10 -33.03
CA PHE A 475 36.32 14.74 -32.35
C PHE A 475 35.94 16.06 -33.01
N ALA A 476 36.91 16.91 -33.35
CA ALA A 476 36.69 18.18 -34.04
C ALA A 476 35.99 17.97 -35.40
N LEU A 477 36.46 16.99 -36.18
CA LEU A 477 35.85 16.57 -37.45
C LEU A 477 34.39 16.16 -37.25
N LYS A 478 34.10 15.29 -36.29
CA LYS A 478 32.74 14.81 -36.01
C LYS A 478 31.80 15.89 -35.50
N LEU A 479 32.30 16.88 -34.76
CA LEU A 479 31.51 18.00 -34.27
C LEU A 479 31.15 18.97 -35.40
N VAL A 480 32.06 19.22 -36.34
CA VAL A 480 31.85 20.12 -37.49
C VAL A 480 31.03 19.46 -38.59
N GLN A 481 31.23 18.17 -38.86
CA GLN A 481 30.56 17.42 -39.93
C GLN A 481 29.28 16.69 -39.47
N ASN A 482 28.70 17.07 -38.33
CA ASN A 482 27.48 16.45 -37.84
C ASN A 482 26.31 16.64 -38.85
N PRO A 483 25.59 15.58 -39.27
CA PRO A 483 24.57 15.63 -40.33
C PRO A 483 23.41 16.62 -40.13
N GLU A 484 23.16 17.05 -38.89
CA GLU A 484 22.06 17.96 -38.52
C GLU A 484 22.54 19.42 -38.32
N GLY A 485 23.82 19.68 -38.59
CA GLY A 485 24.47 20.98 -38.42
C GLY A 485 25.65 20.93 -37.44
N PRO A 486 26.62 21.85 -37.59
CA PRO A 486 27.83 21.87 -36.76
C PRO A 486 27.49 22.13 -35.28
N LEU A 487 28.01 21.28 -34.39
CA LEU A 487 27.80 21.35 -32.93
C LEU A 487 28.73 22.37 -32.24
N ILE A 488 29.75 22.83 -32.96
CA ILE A 488 30.68 23.89 -32.56
C ILE A 488 30.90 24.79 -33.76
N ASP A 489 31.09 26.09 -33.53
CA ASP A 489 31.47 27.00 -34.62
C ASP A 489 32.84 26.59 -35.18
N VAL A 490 32.94 26.51 -36.50
CA VAL A 490 34.16 26.16 -37.23
C VAL A 490 35.29 27.11 -36.84
N SER A 491 34.99 28.41 -36.68
CA SER A 491 35.95 29.44 -36.25
C SER A 491 36.50 29.16 -34.85
N GLU A 492 35.65 28.70 -33.93
CA GLU A 492 36.04 28.37 -32.57
C GLU A 492 36.91 27.10 -32.52
N ALA A 493 36.51 26.05 -33.24
CA ALA A 493 37.30 24.82 -33.36
C ALA A 493 38.70 25.09 -33.95
N MET A 494 38.79 25.89 -35.02
CA MET A 494 40.08 26.26 -35.64
C MET A 494 40.95 27.11 -34.71
N LYS A 495 40.38 28.06 -33.96
CA LYS A 495 41.13 28.86 -32.97
C LYS A 495 41.71 27.99 -31.87
N ILE A 496 40.96 26.99 -31.40
CA ILE A 496 41.43 26.06 -30.36
C ILE A 496 42.62 25.24 -30.90
N MET A 497 42.50 24.70 -32.12
CA MET A 497 43.57 23.93 -32.76
C MET A 497 44.83 24.78 -33.05
N PHE A 498 44.63 26.00 -33.54
CA PHE A 498 45.71 26.95 -33.81
C PHE A 498 46.46 27.37 -32.52
N SER A 499 45.73 27.57 -31.42
CA SER A 499 46.31 27.97 -30.13
C SER A 499 47.25 26.94 -29.49
N LYS A 500 47.26 25.71 -30.01
CA LYS A 500 48.01 24.57 -29.47
C LYS A 500 49.10 24.04 -30.42
N GLU A 501 49.43 24.79 -31.48
CA GLU A 501 50.50 24.50 -32.45
C GLU A 501 50.31 23.20 -33.29
N PHE A 502 49.10 22.63 -33.32
CA PHE A 502 48.74 21.45 -34.12
C PHE A 502 48.42 21.82 -35.58
N ILE A 503 49.44 22.31 -36.30
CA ILE A 503 49.30 22.86 -37.67
C ILE A 503 48.95 21.77 -38.70
N LYS A 504 49.42 20.53 -38.53
CA LYS A 504 49.17 19.43 -39.48
C LYS A 504 47.72 18.94 -39.42
N GLU A 505 47.23 18.76 -38.21
CA GLU A 505 45.87 18.33 -37.88
C GLU A 505 44.86 19.42 -38.23
N LEU A 506 45.23 20.71 -38.04
CA LEU A 506 44.45 21.85 -38.53
C LEU A 506 44.31 21.84 -40.05
N THR A 507 45.40 21.52 -40.77
CA THR A 507 45.38 21.42 -42.24
C THR A 507 44.48 20.27 -42.69
N GLY A 508 44.49 19.14 -41.98
CA GLY A 508 43.58 18.02 -42.19
C GLY A 508 42.12 18.40 -42.01
N LEU A 509 41.77 19.01 -40.87
CA LEU A 509 40.42 19.52 -40.60
C LEU A 509 39.97 20.52 -41.67
N MET A 510 40.81 21.50 -42.03
CA MET A 510 40.47 22.50 -43.05
C MET A 510 40.18 21.85 -44.41
N LEU A 511 41.01 20.91 -44.86
CA LEU A 511 40.80 20.22 -46.12
C LEU A 511 39.50 19.41 -46.13
N GLU A 512 39.10 18.86 -44.99
CA GLU A 512 37.89 18.03 -44.89
C GLU A 512 36.61 18.84 -44.67
N VAL A 513 36.70 19.99 -44.00
CA VAL A 513 35.59 20.95 -43.85
C VAL A 513 35.31 21.65 -45.17
N LEU A 514 36.35 22.03 -45.91
CA LEU A 514 36.24 22.69 -47.22
C LEU A 514 35.69 21.79 -48.33
N LYS A 515 35.68 20.45 -48.17
CA LYS A 515 35.07 19.52 -49.12
C LYS A 515 33.54 19.64 -49.21
N ALA A 516 32.88 20.15 -48.17
CA ALA A 516 31.42 20.22 -48.12
C ALA A 516 30.84 21.51 -48.74
N ASP A 517 31.71 22.46 -49.11
CA ASP A 517 31.42 23.65 -49.94
C ASP A 517 30.21 24.50 -49.46
N PHE A 518 30.14 24.76 -48.14
CA PHE A 518 29.05 25.55 -47.55
C PHE A 518 29.25 27.06 -47.78
N PRO A 519 28.19 27.82 -48.18
CA PRO A 519 28.29 29.27 -48.47
C PRO A 519 28.79 30.13 -47.31
N GLU A 520 28.59 29.68 -46.07
CA GLU A 520 28.98 30.37 -44.84
C GLU A 520 30.50 30.33 -44.59
N GLN A 521 31.24 29.48 -45.31
CA GLN A 521 32.67 29.23 -45.14
C GLN A 521 33.55 30.03 -46.12
N ASN A 522 32.96 30.97 -46.87
CA ASN A 522 33.64 31.77 -47.91
C ASN A 522 34.88 32.55 -47.38
N ARG A 523 34.92 32.86 -46.08
CA ARG A 523 36.05 33.52 -45.41
C ARG A 523 37.26 32.61 -45.15
N LEU A 524 37.11 31.29 -45.31
CA LEU A 524 38.15 30.27 -45.06
C LEU A 524 38.73 29.71 -46.36
N GLN A 525 38.16 30.07 -47.51
CA GLN A 525 38.55 29.63 -48.86
C GLN A 525 39.53 30.60 -49.56
N THR A 526 39.91 31.68 -48.89
CA THR A 526 40.90 32.69 -49.33
C THR A 526 42.02 32.78 -48.33
#